data_AF-A0A973LQQ2-F1
#
_entry.id   AF-A0A973LQQ2-F1
#
_cell.length_a   1.000
_cell.length_b   1.000
_cell.length_c   1.000
_cell.angle_alpha   90.00
_cell.angle_beta   90.00
_cell.angle_gamma   90.00
#
_symmetry.space_group_name_H-M   'P 1'
#
loop_
_entity.id
_entity.type
_entity.pdbx_description
1 polymer ?
#
loop_
_entity_poly.entity_id
_entity_poly.type
_entity_poly.pdbx_seq_one_letter_code
_entity_poly.pdbx_strand_id
1 'polypeptide(L)'
;MGCSAQRPRLPVDASGSVVAACYTGRVRISRLPLDEQPAAVRAVLAASPTLVQVLGRARELALPGWWLAAGAVVQTIWNHVTGRSPDHGIRDYDLIYYDPSDLSWEAEDRVIRAGREAFGDVPVEIRNEARVHLWYERRFGVPCPPYDSSEDAIDSFPATTTCLGARLTPSGAWRLYAPYGVADAFNLVLRPNPRQAPRHVYEAKVARWTETWPELTALPWPQVSP
;
A
#
# COMPACT_ATOMS: atom_id res chain seq x y z
N MET A 1 10.77 -38.89 -26.96
CA MET A 1 11.03 -37.43 -26.96
C MET A 1 10.05 -36.78 -26.01
N GLY A 2 10.54 -36.17 -24.93
CA GLY A 2 9.72 -35.51 -23.92
C GLY A 2 10.61 -34.62 -23.08
N CYS A 3 10.97 -33.46 -23.63
CA CYS A 3 11.79 -32.48 -22.95
C CYS A 3 10.92 -31.77 -21.92
N SER A 4 10.93 -32.25 -20.68
CA SER A 4 10.41 -31.50 -19.53
C SER A 4 11.34 -30.32 -19.30
N ALA A 5 11.00 -29.16 -19.88
CA ALA A 5 11.66 -27.91 -19.56
C ALA A 5 11.33 -27.56 -18.09
N GLN A 6 12.17 -28.01 -17.16
CA GLN A 6 12.16 -27.53 -15.79
C GLN A 6 12.34 -26.01 -15.83
N ARG A 7 11.37 -25.28 -15.27
CA ARG A 7 11.52 -23.84 -15.06
C ARG A 7 12.79 -23.62 -14.21
N PRO A 8 13.64 -22.65 -14.56
CA PRO A 8 14.79 -22.33 -13.73
C PRO A 8 14.30 -21.92 -12.34
N ARG A 9 14.80 -22.59 -11.29
CA ARG A 9 14.54 -22.20 -9.90
C ARG A 9 15.20 -20.85 -9.66
N LEU A 10 14.47 -19.89 -9.11
CA LEU A 10 15.01 -18.59 -8.79
C LEU A 10 16.03 -18.76 -7.64
N PRO A 11 17.23 -18.16 -7.74
CA PRO A 11 18.21 -18.13 -6.65
C PRO A 11 17.58 -17.64 -5.35
N VAL A 12 17.90 -18.30 -4.23
CA VAL A 12 17.47 -17.91 -2.89
C VAL A 12 18.67 -17.44 -2.06
N ASP A 13 18.44 -16.49 -1.16
CA ASP A 13 19.40 -16.04 -0.17
C ASP A 13 19.53 -17.06 0.99
N ALA A 14 20.41 -16.76 1.95
CA ALA A 14 20.67 -17.62 3.10
C ALA A 14 19.44 -17.85 4.01
N SER A 15 18.37 -17.06 3.85
CA SER A 15 17.10 -17.24 4.55
C SER A 15 16.10 -18.12 3.79
N GLY A 16 16.47 -18.62 2.62
CA GLY A 16 15.57 -19.35 1.72
C GLY A 16 14.62 -18.44 0.92
N SER A 17 14.82 -17.13 0.97
CA SER A 17 14.02 -16.16 0.22
C SER A 17 14.61 -15.92 -1.16
N VAL A 18 13.80 -15.85 -2.21
CA VAL A 18 14.31 -15.55 -3.55
C VAL A 18 15.05 -14.20 -3.56
N VAL A 19 16.24 -14.19 -4.15
CA VAL A 19 17.12 -13.00 -4.23
C VAL A 19 16.40 -11.89 -4.99
N ALA A 20 16.38 -10.67 -4.45
CA ALA A 20 15.65 -9.52 -5.03
C ALA A 20 16.01 -9.24 -6.50
N ALA A 21 17.27 -9.47 -6.90
CA ALA A 21 17.76 -9.35 -8.27
C ALA A 21 17.11 -10.34 -9.27
N CYS A 22 16.42 -11.37 -8.78
CA CYS A 22 15.72 -12.35 -9.63
C CYS A 22 14.29 -11.92 -9.99
N TYR A 23 13.76 -10.89 -9.32
CA TYR A 23 12.47 -10.28 -9.66
C TYR A 23 12.61 -9.08 -10.61
N THR A 24 13.83 -8.59 -10.83
CA THR A 24 14.13 -7.54 -11.81
C THR A 24 14.31 -8.15 -13.21
N GLY A 25 13.18 -8.45 -13.87
CA GLY A 25 13.13 -8.84 -15.29
C GLY A 25 12.14 -9.97 -15.62
N ARG A 26 11.17 -9.70 -16.49
CA ARG A 26 10.20 -10.65 -17.13
C ARG A 26 9.32 -11.52 -16.21
N VAL A 27 9.55 -11.60 -14.90
CA VAL A 27 8.68 -12.33 -13.98
C VAL A 27 7.40 -11.51 -13.78
N ARG A 28 6.27 -12.04 -14.26
CA ARG A 28 4.96 -11.49 -13.94
C ARG A 28 4.63 -11.88 -12.50
N ILE A 29 4.98 -11.03 -11.54
CA ILE A 29 4.73 -11.27 -10.10
C ILE A 29 3.24 -11.59 -9.85
N SER A 30 2.34 -10.92 -10.58
CA SER A 30 0.89 -11.20 -10.59
C SER A 30 0.49 -12.62 -11.02
N ARG A 31 1.41 -13.43 -11.55
CA ARG A 31 1.19 -14.81 -12.01
C ARG A 31 2.06 -15.83 -11.28
N LEU A 32 2.78 -15.43 -10.23
CA LEU A 32 3.45 -16.38 -9.36
C LEU A 32 2.42 -17.21 -8.57
N PRO A 33 2.77 -18.44 -8.15
CA PRO A 33 2.03 -19.15 -7.12
C PRO A 33 1.79 -18.24 -5.91
N LEU A 34 0.60 -18.36 -5.29
CA LEU A 34 0.17 -17.43 -4.26
C LEU A 34 1.13 -17.38 -3.05
N ASP A 35 1.74 -18.51 -2.72
CA ASP A 35 2.75 -18.65 -1.66
C ASP A 35 4.09 -17.98 -2.00
N GLU A 36 4.38 -17.72 -3.27
CA GLU A 36 5.58 -17.01 -3.71
C GLU A 36 5.37 -15.49 -3.86
N GLN A 37 4.12 -15.02 -4.03
CA GLN A 37 3.82 -13.61 -4.23
C GLN A 37 4.28 -12.70 -3.06
N PRO A 38 4.10 -13.07 -1.77
CA PRO A 38 4.53 -12.21 -0.66
C PRO A 38 6.03 -11.93 -0.67
N ALA A 39 6.86 -12.93 -1.00
CA ALA A 39 8.31 -12.76 -1.06
C ALA A 39 8.72 -11.80 -2.19
N ALA A 40 8.06 -11.92 -3.35
CA ALA A 40 8.27 -11.03 -4.48
C ALA A 40 7.85 -9.58 -4.19
N VAL A 41 6.66 -9.40 -3.60
CA VAL A 41 6.17 -8.07 -3.18
C VAL A 41 7.14 -7.43 -2.20
N ARG A 42 7.57 -8.18 -1.18
CA ARG A 42 8.57 -7.70 -0.22
C ARG A 42 9.87 -7.28 -0.90
N ALA A 43 10.37 -8.07 -1.84
CA ALA A 43 11.61 -7.73 -2.57
C ALA A 43 11.47 -6.42 -3.35
N VAL A 44 10.32 -6.19 -3.98
CA VAL A 44 10.00 -4.94 -4.69
C VAL A 44 9.95 -3.74 -3.74
N LEU A 45 9.23 -3.87 -2.62
CA LEU A 45 9.10 -2.79 -1.64
C LEU A 45 10.44 -2.49 -0.94
N ALA A 46 11.23 -3.52 -0.64
CA ALA A 46 12.54 -3.38 0.00
C ALA A 46 13.59 -2.70 -0.90
N ALA A 47 13.32 -2.56 -2.19
CA ALA A 47 14.19 -1.82 -3.10
C ALA A 47 14.10 -0.29 -2.91
N SER A 48 13.06 0.22 -2.25
CA SER A 48 12.95 1.63 -1.85
C SER A 48 13.62 1.82 -0.48
N PRO A 49 14.75 2.55 -0.40
CA PRO A 49 15.40 2.84 0.88
C PRO A 49 14.50 3.68 1.79
N THR A 50 13.78 4.65 1.23
CA THR A 50 12.86 5.51 1.99
C THR A 50 11.70 4.72 2.58
N LEU A 51 11.09 3.80 1.83
CA LEU A 51 10.02 2.93 2.33
C LEU A 51 10.53 2.05 3.48
N VAL A 52 11.71 1.43 3.32
CA VAL A 52 12.31 0.60 4.38
C VAL A 52 12.61 1.43 5.64
N GLN A 53 13.11 2.66 5.48
CA GLN A 53 13.35 3.59 6.57
C GLN A 53 12.06 3.97 7.30
N VAL A 54 10.98 4.27 6.57
CA VAL A 54 9.66 4.55 7.15
C VAL A 54 9.14 3.34 7.93
N LEU A 55 9.23 2.13 7.37
CA LEU A 55 8.81 0.90 8.05
C LEU A 55 9.59 0.65 9.35
N GLY A 56 10.90 0.90 9.34
CA GLY A 56 11.75 0.76 10.52
C GLY A 56 11.34 1.71 11.65
N ARG A 57 11.15 2.99 11.32
CA ARG A 57 10.73 4.03 12.26
C ARG A 57 9.29 3.85 12.75
N ALA A 58 8.37 3.45 11.87
CA ALA A 58 6.99 3.15 12.25
C ALA A 58 6.91 1.97 13.24
N ARG A 59 7.76 0.95 13.07
CA ARG A 59 7.89 -0.15 14.03
C ARG A 59 8.31 0.34 15.42
N GLU A 60 9.24 1.30 15.48
CA GLU A 60 9.71 1.89 16.73
C GLU A 60 8.65 2.77 17.39
N LEU A 61 7.88 3.52 16.60
CA LEU A 61 6.75 4.32 17.09
C LEU A 61 5.62 3.45 17.67
N ALA A 62 5.53 2.19 17.22
CA ALA A 62 4.72 1.14 17.82
C ALA A 62 3.23 1.50 18.01
N LEU A 63 2.65 2.27 17.07
CA LEU A 63 1.24 2.65 17.10
C LEU A 63 0.32 1.42 17.03
N PRO A 64 -0.82 1.39 17.72
CA PRO A 64 -1.71 0.23 17.67
C PRO A 64 -2.26 0.02 16.26
N GLY A 65 -2.19 -1.22 15.78
CA GLY A 65 -2.76 -1.60 14.47
C GLY A 65 -2.05 -1.02 13.24
N TRP A 66 -0.89 -0.38 13.38
CA TRP A 66 -0.31 0.43 12.29
C TRP A 66 -0.02 -0.33 10.99
N TRP A 67 -0.16 0.39 9.88
CA TRP A 67 0.23 -0.01 8.53
C TRP A 67 0.79 1.19 7.75
N LEU A 68 1.86 0.98 7.00
CA LEU A 68 2.18 1.87 5.88
C LEU A 68 1.31 1.43 4.70
N ALA A 69 0.46 2.31 4.19
CA ALA A 69 -0.61 1.92 3.27
C ALA A 69 -0.73 2.82 2.03
N ALA A 70 -1.74 2.53 1.22
CA ALA A 70 -2.25 3.40 0.16
C ALA A 70 -1.25 3.75 -0.94
N GLY A 71 -0.79 5.02 -0.97
CA GLY A 71 -0.12 5.59 -2.13
C GLY A 71 1.30 5.10 -2.31
N ALA A 72 2.15 5.24 -1.30
CA ALA A 72 3.58 4.96 -1.44
C ALA A 72 3.85 3.50 -1.82
N VAL A 73 3.15 2.56 -1.16
CA VAL A 73 3.31 1.11 -1.39
C VAL A 73 3.04 0.73 -2.85
N VAL A 74 1.93 1.21 -3.42
CA VAL A 74 1.58 0.88 -4.82
C VAL A 74 2.45 1.62 -5.83
N GLN A 75 2.80 2.88 -5.55
CA GLN A 75 3.67 3.66 -6.43
C GLN A 75 5.07 3.04 -6.53
N THR A 76 5.62 2.48 -5.44
CA THR A 76 6.88 1.71 -5.49
C THR A 76 6.75 0.47 -6.39
N ILE A 77 5.61 -0.23 -6.37
CA ILE A 77 5.35 -1.36 -7.27
C ILE A 77 5.29 -0.89 -8.73
N TRP A 78 4.58 0.21 -9.02
CA TRP A 78 4.51 0.77 -10.37
C TRP A 78 5.88 1.22 -10.87
N ASN A 79 6.68 1.84 -10.02
CA ASN A 79 8.06 2.21 -10.34
C ASN A 79 8.90 1.00 -10.72
N HIS A 80 8.80 -0.09 -9.97
CA HIS A 80 9.47 -1.33 -10.30
C HIS A 80 9.02 -1.90 -11.66
N VAL A 81 7.70 -2.01 -11.89
CA VAL A 81 7.14 -2.58 -13.13
C VAL A 81 7.50 -1.74 -14.36
N THR A 82 7.64 -0.43 -14.19
CA THR A 82 7.94 0.51 -15.27
C THR A 82 9.42 0.87 -15.38
N GLY A 83 10.30 0.26 -14.59
CA GLY A 83 11.75 0.49 -14.63
C GLY A 83 12.18 1.88 -14.16
N ARG A 84 11.40 2.52 -13.28
CA ARG A 84 11.70 3.83 -12.68
C ARG A 84 12.41 3.65 -11.32
N SER A 85 12.99 4.74 -10.82
CA SER A 85 13.54 4.78 -9.45
C SER A 85 12.45 4.38 -8.43
N PRO A 86 12.74 3.56 -7.40
CA PRO A 86 11.74 3.11 -6.43
C PRO A 86 10.91 4.22 -5.79
N ASP A 87 11.49 5.40 -5.59
CA ASP A 87 10.86 6.56 -4.95
C ASP A 87 10.29 7.60 -5.94
N HIS A 88 10.34 7.31 -7.25
CA HIS A 88 9.86 8.24 -8.27
C HIS A 88 8.38 8.59 -8.08
N GLY A 89 8.05 9.89 -8.10
CA GLY A 89 6.68 10.37 -8.05
C GLY A 89 5.96 10.23 -6.69
N ILE A 90 6.59 9.59 -5.70
CA ILE A 90 6.04 9.44 -4.35
C ILE A 90 6.15 10.79 -3.62
N ARG A 91 5.00 11.33 -3.22
CA ARG A 91 4.91 12.62 -2.52
C ARG A 91 4.90 12.50 -1.00
N ASP A 92 4.27 11.45 -0.53
CA ASP A 92 3.92 11.22 0.86
C ASP A 92 3.90 9.72 1.15
N TYR A 93 4.02 9.39 2.44
CA TYR A 93 3.93 8.04 2.98
C TYR A 93 2.79 8.01 4.01
N ASP A 94 1.69 7.34 3.66
CA ASP A 94 0.51 7.22 4.50
C ASP A 94 0.73 6.18 5.62
N LEU A 95 0.99 6.64 6.84
CA LEU A 95 1.07 5.78 8.03
C LEU A 95 -0.26 5.82 8.79
N ILE A 96 -1.06 4.78 8.62
CA ILE A 96 -2.34 4.66 9.30
C ILE A 96 -2.18 3.84 10.57
N TYR A 97 -3.02 4.10 11.57
CA TYR A 97 -3.12 3.32 12.80
C TYR A 97 -4.56 3.27 13.30
N TYR A 98 -4.85 2.42 14.29
CA TYR A 98 -6.19 2.28 14.84
C TYR A 98 -6.13 2.30 16.36
N ASP A 99 -6.59 3.41 16.95
CA ASP A 99 -6.76 3.56 18.39
C ASP A 99 -8.16 4.11 18.71
N PRO A 100 -9.08 3.27 19.18
CA PRO A 100 -10.43 3.69 19.53
C PRO A 100 -10.55 4.26 20.95
N SER A 101 -9.46 4.26 21.75
CA SER A 101 -9.51 4.63 23.17
C SER A 101 -9.70 6.13 23.41
N ASP A 102 -9.15 6.96 22.51
CA ASP A 102 -9.26 8.42 22.56
C ASP A 102 -9.49 8.96 21.14
N LEU A 103 -10.77 9.21 20.82
CA LEU A 103 -11.19 9.77 19.55
C LEU A 103 -11.19 11.32 19.58
N SER A 104 -10.26 11.98 20.28
CA SER A 104 -10.08 13.45 20.26
C SER A 104 -9.02 13.90 19.24
N TRP A 105 -9.17 15.11 18.66
CA TRP A 105 -8.16 15.65 17.72
C TRP A 105 -6.80 15.79 18.41
N GLU A 106 -6.82 16.15 19.68
CA GLU A 106 -5.65 16.27 20.54
C GLU A 106 -4.89 14.95 20.64
N ALA A 107 -5.56 13.79 20.63
CA ALA A 107 -4.91 12.48 20.63
C ALA A 107 -4.18 12.18 19.33
N GLU A 108 -4.84 12.39 18.19
CA GLU A 108 -4.22 12.23 16.88
C GLU A 108 -3.08 13.24 16.69
N ASP A 109 -3.24 14.48 17.14
CA ASP A 109 -2.21 15.51 17.01
C ASP A 109 -0.96 15.23 17.86
N ARG A 110 -1.10 14.61 19.04
CA ARG A 110 0.05 14.09 19.81
C ARG A 110 0.85 13.08 18.98
N VAL A 111 0.16 12.17 18.29
CA VAL A 111 0.80 11.16 17.43
C VAL A 111 1.44 11.81 16.20
N ILE A 112 0.76 12.77 15.55
CA ILE A 112 1.31 13.52 14.42
C ILE A 112 2.60 14.23 14.82
N ARG A 113 2.64 14.87 15.99
CA ARG A 113 3.85 15.55 16.50
C ARG A 113 5.00 14.57 16.76
N ALA A 114 4.73 13.45 17.44
CA ALA A 114 5.73 12.40 17.63
C ALA A 114 6.23 11.83 16.29
N GLY A 115 5.34 11.70 15.31
CA GLY A 115 5.67 11.33 13.94
C GLY A 115 6.62 12.31 13.26
N ARG A 116 6.39 13.63 13.39
CA ARG A 116 7.29 14.64 12.82
C ARG A 116 8.71 14.52 13.36
N GLU A 117 8.86 14.18 14.63
CA GLU A 117 10.17 13.90 15.23
C GLU A 117 10.78 12.60 14.69
N ALA A 118 9.99 11.53 14.62
CA ALA A 118 10.44 10.23 14.16
C ALA A 118 10.83 10.20 12.67
N PHE A 119 10.12 10.98 11.84
CA PHE A 119 10.21 10.90 10.39
C PHE A 119 10.89 12.10 9.72
N GLY A 120 11.33 13.14 10.45
CA GLY A 120 11.57 14.53 9.99
C GLY A 120 12.26 14.82 8.64
N ASP A 121 12.89 13.85 7.99
CA ASP A 121 13.44 13.89 6.62
C ASP A 121 12.52 13.28 5.54
N VAL A 122 11.39 12.68 5.91
CA VAL A 122 10.45 11.97 5.04
C VAL A 122 9.03 12.51 5.26
N PRO A 123 8.28 12.84 4.20
CA PRO A 123 6.92 13.33 4.31
C PRO A 123 5.95 12.20 4.67
N VAL A 124 5.75 11.94 5.97
CA VAL A 124 4.80 10.95 6.48
C VAL A 124 3.50 11.62 6.92
N GLU A 125 2.38 11.15 6.38
CA GLU A 125 1.04 11.55 6.83
C GLU A 125 0.50 10.49 7.79
N ILE A 126 0.26 10.88 9.05
CA ILE A 126 -0.24 9.96 10.08
C ILE A 126 -1.74 10.16 10.28
N ARG A 127 -2.49 9.06 10.32
CA ARG A 127 -3.94 9.06 10.49
C ARG A 127 -4.43 7.98 11.45
N ASN A 128 -5.29 8.36 12.40
CA ASN A 128 -6.05 7.41 13.20
C ASN A 128 -7.34 7.02 12.49
N GLU A 129 -7.38 5.80 11.97
CA GLU A 129 -8.53 5.27 11.23
C GLU A 129 -9.78 5.12 12.11
N ALA A 130 -9.62 4.93 13.42
CA ALA A 130 -10.74 4.87 14.36
C ALA A 130 -11.60 6.15 14.35
N ARG A 131 -11.05 7.26 13.85
CA ARG A 131 -11.66 8.59 13.90
C ARG A 131 -12.22 9.09 12.59
N VAL A 132 -11.98 8.37 11.49
CA VAL A 132 -12.30 8.82 10.14
C VAL A 132 -13.78 9.15 10.00
N HIS A 133 -14.65 8.31 10.56
CA HIS A 133 -16.10 8.51 10.57
C HIS A 133 -16.56 9.87 11.14
N LEU A 134 -15.78 10.51 12.01
CA LEU A 134 -16.14 11.80 12.63
C LEU A 134 -16.05 12.99 11.67
N TRP A 135 -15.27 12.87 10.59
CA TRP A 135 -15.01 13.97 9.67
C TRP A 135 -15.22 13.61 8.18
N TYR A 136 -15.30 12.32 7.84
CA TYR A 136 -15.36 11.86 6.46
C TYR A 136 -16.53 12.46 5.68
N GLU A 137 -17.74 12.42 6.25
CA GLU A 137 -18.95 12.93 5.59
C GLU A 137 -18.84 14.42 5.29
N ARG A 138 -18.34 15.20 6.25
CA ARG A 138 -18.08 16.64 6.05
C ARG A 138 -17.09 16.89 4.91
N ARG A 139 -16.12 16.01 4.73
CA ARG A 139 -15.03 16.14 3.75
C ARG A 139 -15.42 15.67 2.34
N PHE A 140 -16.25 14.63 2.25
CA PHE A 140 -16.50 13.88 1.02
C PHE A 140 -17.99 13.79 0.62
N GLY A 141 -18.90 14.24 1.48
CA GLY A 141 -20.34 14.29 1.21
C GLY A 141 -21.05 12.93 1.26
N VAL A 142 -20.40 11.90 1.80
CA VAL A 142 -20.99 10.56 1.99
C VAL A 142 -20.75 10.06 3.41
N PRO A 143 -21.74 9.43 4.08
CA PRO A 143 -21.54 8.84 5.40
C PRO A 143 -20.43 7.80 5.40
N CYS A 144 -19.69 7.72 6.50
CA CYS A 144 -18.69 6.70 6.76
C CYS A 144 -18.99 6.06 8.11
N PRO A 145 -19.37 4.78 8.17
CA PRO A 145 -19.44 4.06 9.42
C PRO A 145 -18.07 4.03 10.12
N PRO A 146 -18.01 3.90 11.45
CA PRO A 146 -16.77 3.62 12.16
C PRO A 146 -16.14 2.33 11.62
N TYR A 147 -14.81 2.35 11.45
CA TYR A 147 -14.06 1.14 11.14
C TYR A 147 -13.79 0.33 12.40
N ASP A 148 -13.63 -0.97 12.26
CA ASP A 148 -13.31 -1.90 13.36
C ASP A 148 -11.80 -2.12 13.54
N SER A 149 -10.99 -1.80 12.53
CA SER A 149 -9.54 -2.00 12.50
C SER A 149 -8.87 -1.16 11.41
N SER A 150 -7.53 -1.13 11.38
CA SER A 150 -6.79 -0.54 10.25
C SER A 150 -6.96 -1.36 8.97
N GLU A 151 -7.06 -2.68 9.06
CA GLU A 151 -7.36 -3.57 7.93
C GLU A 151 -8.72 -3.22 7.31
N ASP A 152 -9.75 -3.03 8.15
CA ASP A 152 -11.07 -2.59 7.71
C ASP A 152 -11.03 -1.22 7.03
N ALA A 153 -10.22 -0.28 7.52
CA ALA A 153 -9.99 0.98 6.83
C ALA A 153 -9.31 0.78 5.45
N ILE A 154 -8.29 -0.07 5.35
CA ILE A 154 -7.60 -0.38 4.07
C ILE A 154 -8.58 -0.96 3.05
N ASP A 155 -9.49 -1.85 3.48
CA ASP A 155 -10.51 -2.45 2.62
C ASP A 155 -11.43 -1.41 1.94
N SER A 156 -11.52 -0.19 2.51
CA SER A 156 -12.38 0.92 2.07
C SER A 156 -11.71 1.89 1.09
N PHE A 157 -10.40 1.77 0.87
CA PHE A 157 -9.64 2.72 0.07
C PHE A 157 -10.09 2.76 -1.40
N PRO A 158 -10.00 3.93 -2.07
CA PRO A 158 -10.74 4.23 -3.31
C PRO A 158 -10.43 3.36 -4.52
N ALA A 159 -9.31 2.63 -4.53
CA ALA A 159 -8.94 1.71 -5.58
C ALA A 159 -8.41 0.39 -4.99
N THR A 160 -8.61 -0.73 -5.68
CA THR A 160 -8.08 -2.04 -5.25
C THR A 160 -6.57 -2.01 -5.07
N THR A 161 -5.87 -1.28 -5.93
CA THR A 161 -4.41 -1.09 -5.85
C THR A 161 -3.96 -0.22 -4.69
N THR A 162 -4.86 0.56 -4.09
CA THR A 162 -4.56 1.31 -2.85
C THR A 162 -4.87 0.51 -1.61
N CYS A 163 -5.70 -0.54 -1.72
CA CYS A 163 -6.03 -1.45 -0.63
C CYS A 163 -4.86 -2.44 -0.39
N LEU A 164 -3.67 -1.90 -0.13
CA LEU A 164 -2.46 -2.63 0.24
C LEU A 164 -1.79 -1.97 1.43
N GLY A 165 -1.34 -2.80 2.37
CA GLY A 165 -0.57 -2.39 3.54
C GLY A 165 0.71 -3.20 3.69
N ALA A 166 1.77 -2.55 4.15
CA ALA A 166 3.01 -3.18 4.59
C ALA A 166 3.37 -2.73 6.01
N ARG A 167 3.87 -3.66 6.83
CA ARG A 167 4.41 -3.33 8.16
C ARG A 167 5.50 -4.30 8.57
N LEU A 168 6.23 -3.93 9.61
CA LEU A 168 7.15 -4.83 10.31
C LEU A 168 6.53 -5.28 11.64
N THR A 169 6.65 -6.56 11.95
CA THR A 169 6.38 -7.08 13.30
C THR A 169 7.42 -6.53 14.29
N PRO A 170 7.19 -6.68 15.61
CA PRO A 170 8.22 -6.37 16.61
C PRO A 170 9.55 -7.09 16.37
N SER A 171 9.51 -8.32 15.85
CA SER A 171 10.71 -9.10 15.46
C SER A 171 11.37 -8.63 14.15
N GLY A 172 10.81 -7.64 13.46
CA GLY A 172 11.31 -7.16 12.17
C GLY A 172 10.88 -8.00 10.96
N ALA A 173 9.99 -8.96 11.13
CA ALA A 173 9.43 -9.72 10.02
C ALA A 173 8.41 -8.87 9.25
N TRP A 174 8.40 -8.98 7.93
CA TRP A 174 7.43 -8.29 7.10
C TRP A 174 6.04 -8.92 7.23
N ARG A 175 5.02 -8.08 7.28
CA ARG A 175 3.63 -8.46 7.02
C ARG A 175 3.08 -7.61 5.90
N LEU A 176 2.27 -8.24 5.06
CA LEU A 176 1.57 -7.63 3.95
C LEU A 176 0.08 -7.86 4.14
N TYR A 177 -0.73 -6.86 3.82
CA TYR A 177 -2.18 -6.94 3.75
C TYR A 177 -2.61 -6.52 2.35
N ALA A 178 -3.34 -7.39 1.65
CA ALA A 178 -3.74 -7.20 0.25
C ALA A 178 -5.08 -7.92 -0.01
N PRO A 179 -6.20 -7.40 0.51
CA PRO A 179 -7.54 -7.99 0.42
C PRO A 179 -8.00 -8.29 -1.02
N TYR A 180 -7.56 -7.51 -2.00
CA TYR A 180 -7.87 -7.69 -3.43
C TYR A 180 -6.73 -8.37 -4.21
N GLY A 181 -5.74 -8.93 -3.50
CA GLY A 181 -4.50 -9.44 -4.07
C GLY A 181 -3.61 -8.33 -4.63
N VAL A 182 -2.57 -8.71 -5.38
CA VAL A 182 -1.56 -7.77 -5.90
C VAL A 182 -1.60 -7.62 -7.42
N ALA A 183 -2.51 -8.33 -8.09
CA ALA A 183 -2.52 -8.44 -9.54
C ALA A 183 -2.78 -7.10 -10.24
N ASP A 184 -3.75 -6.32 -9.78
CA ASP A 184 -4.05 -4.99 -10.36
C ASP A 184 -2.83 -4.05 -10.22
N ALA A 185 -2.13 -4.08 -9.08
CA ALA A 185 -0.93 -3.26 -8.87
C ALA A 185 0.22 -3.60 -9.83
N PHE A 186 0.53 -4.89 -10.00
CA PHE A 186 1.60 -5.33 -10.90
C PHE A 186 1.25 -5.27 -12.39
N ASN A 187 -0.04 -5.23 -12.73
CA ASN A 187 -0.51 -5.10 -14.11
C ASN A 187 -0.87 -3.66 -14.48
N LEU A 188 -0.58 -2.68 -13.62
CA LEU A 188 -0.84 -1.26 -13.85
C LEU A 188 -2.33 -0.96 -14.10
N VAL A 189 -3.23 -1.67 -13.40
CA VAL A 189 -4.68 -1.50 -13.52
C VAL A 189 -5.21 -0.73 -12.32
N LEU A 190 -5.72 0.48 -12.54
CA LEU A 190 -6.45 1.22 -11.51
C LEU A 190 -7.92 0.82 -11.54
N ARG A 191 -8.33 -0.09 -10.66
CA ARG A 191 -9.73 -0.49 -10.51
C ARG A 191 -10.38 0.24 -9.33
N PRO A 192 -11.55 0.88 -9.52
CA PRO A 192 -12.27 1.54 -8.44
C PRO A 192 -12.76 0.53 -7.40
N ASN A 193 -12.77 0.95 -6.13
CA ASN A 193 -13.36 0.22 -5.03
C ASN A 193 -14.56 1.02 -4.48
N PRO A 194 -15.80 0.66 -4.85
CA PRO A 194 -17.00 1.43 -4.49
C PRO A 194 -17.49 1.14 -3.05
N ARG A 195 -16.63 0.67 -2.15
CA ARG A 195 -17.01 0.31 -0.76
C ARG A 195 -17.36 1.53 0.10
N GLN A 196 -16.59 2.60 0.01
CA GLN A 196 -16.73 3.78 0.88
C GLN A 196 -16.41 5.08 0.14
N ALA A 197 -15.29 5.11 -0.59
CA ALA A 197 -14.86 6.33 -1.25
C ALA A 197 -15.83 6.74 -2.37
N PRO A 198 -16.22 8.01 -2.45
CA PRO A 198 -17.06 8.47 -3.55
C PRO A 198 -16.26 8.50 -4.86
N ARG A 199 -16.98 8.38 -5.97
CA ARG A 199 -16.43 8.35 -7.34
C ARG A 199 -15.38 9.42 -7.61
N HIS A 200 -15.65 10.67 -7.20
CA HIS A 200 -14.75 11.80 -7.48
C HIS A 200 -13.38 11.66 -6.80
N VAL A 201 -13.28 10.95 -5.66
CA VAL A 201 -11.99 10.70 -4.98
C VAL A 201 -11.13 9.73 -5.80
N TYR A 202 -11.75 8.68 -6.36
CA TYR A 202 -11.07 7.78 -7.28
C TYR A 202 -10.62 8.51 -8.55
N GLU A 203 -11.52 9.27 -9.19
CA GLU A 203 -11.22 9.99 -10.43
C GLU A 203 -10.10 11.03 -10.24
N ALA A 204 -10.07 11.74 -9.11
CA ALA A 204 -8.99 12.68 -8.79
C ALA A 204 -7.64 11.96 -8.62
N LYS A 205 -7.61 10.78 -7.99
CA LYS A 205 -6.39 9.96 -7.89
C LYS A 205 -5.94 9.45 -9.26
N VAL A 206 -6.87 8.98 -10.10
CA VAL A 206 -6.59 8.53 -11.47
C VAL A 206 -5.93 9.65 -12.26
N ALA A 207 -6.56 10.82 -12.37
CA ALA A 207 -6.05 11.95 -13.15
C ALA A 207 -4.61 12.30 -12.75
N ARG A 208 -4.40 12.43 -11.44
CA ARG A 208 -3.10 12.75 -10.84
C ARG A 208 -2.02 11.71 -11.10
N TRP A 209 -2.36 10.42 -11.05
CA TRP A 209 -1.38 9.35 -11.21
C TRP A 209 -1.08 9.02 -12.66
N THR A 210 -2.05 9.15 -13.57
CA THR A 210 -1.83 8.94 -15.01
C THR A 210 -0.89 9.99 -15.62
N GLU A 211 -0.74 11.16 -15.00
CA GLU A 211 0.28 12.16 -15.38
C GLU A 211 1.71 11.66 -15.11
N THR A 212 1.91 10.86 -14.05
CA THR A 212 3.24 10.37 -13.64
C THR A 212 3.54 8.99 -14.23
N TRP A 213 2.54 8.11 -14.28
CA TRP A 213 2.61 6.77 -14.86
C TRP A 213 1.60 6.66 -16.00
N PRO A 214 1.97 7.09 -17.23
CA PRO A 214 1.08 7.02 -18.39
C PRO A 214 0.74 5.58 -18.81
N GLU A 215 1.43 4.58 -18.27
CA GLU A 215 1.15 3.16 -18.51
C GLU A 215 -0.05 2.62 -17.71
N LEU A 216 -0.58 3.40 -16.76
CA LEU A 216 -1.73 3.01 -15.95
C LEU A 216 -3.00 2.92 -16.80
N THR A 217 -3.69 1.78 -16.70
CA THR A 217 -5.02 1.57 -17.27
C THR A 217 -6.07 1.82 -16.19
N ALA A 218 -6.79 2.94 -16.28
CA ALA A 218 -7.90 3.25 -15.38
C ALA A 218 -9.21 2.61 -15.85
N LEU A 219 -9.88 1.89 -14.96
CA LEU A 219 -11.21 1.32 -15.22
C LEU A 219 -12.31 2.32 -14.83
N PRO A 220 -13.42 2.37 -15.57
CA PRO A 220 -14.51 3.28 -15.25
C PRO A 220 -15.13 2.93 -13.89
N TRP A 221 -15.69 3.94 -13.21
CA TRP A 221 -16.51 3.72 -12.03
C TRP A 221 -17.65 2.73 -12.35
N PRO A 222 -17.95 1.74 -11.48
CA PRO A 222 -19.00 0.77 -11.76
C PRO A 222 -20.34 1.48 -11.94
N GLN A 223 -21.07 1.11 -12.99
CA GLN A 223 -22.44 1.59 -13.16
C GLN A 223 -23.30 0.94 -12.08
N VAL A 224 -24.03 1.75 -11.32
CA VAL A 224 -25.09 1.24 -10.46
C VAL A 224 -26.24 0.91 -11.41
N SER A 225 -26.44 -0.38 -11.69
CA SER A 225 -27.69 -0.79 -12.33
C SER A 225 -28.84 -0.47 -11.36
N PRO A 226 -29.90 0.22 -11.82
CA PRO A 226 -31.04 0.57 -10.98
C PRO A 226 -31.79 -0.65 -10.44
#